data_AF-A0A1Y3EPI2-F1
#
_entry.id   AF-A0A1Y3EPI2-F1
#
_cell.length_a   1.000
_cell.length_b   1.000
_cell.length_c   1.000
_cell.angle_alpha   90.00
_cell.angle_beta   90.00
_cell.angle_gamma   90.00
#
_symmetry.space_group_name_H-M   'P 1'
#
loop_
_entity.id
_entity.type
_entity.pdbx_description
1 polymer ?
#
loop_
_entity_poly.entity_id
_entity_poly.type
_entity_poly.pdbx_seq_one_letter_code
_entity_poly.pdbx_strand_id
1 'polypeptide(L)'
;IECNPEAIVLKLNTTIAPASKIFVRGFHDDKNCSFENENEVRFNLHGCGTIRHRQLQPKGLAVTTTVVVQLHPLFITKLDKAYKVRCFYMETDHMITSNLEVSTIAATPIEETSPLPICNYYLKMGSPDGEPFIAAPYKMEKETTSQSSMNMG
;
A
#
# COMPACT_ATOMS: atom_id res chain seq x y z
N ILE A 1 17.18 7.09 16.24
CA ILE A 1 16.06 6.42 15.53
C ILE A 1 16.19 6.79 14.07
N GLU A 2 16.18 5.79 13.19
CA GLU A 2 16.25 5.98 11.74
C GLU A 2 15.00 5.33 11.11
N CYS A 3 14.28 6.10 10.29
CA CYS A 3 13.06 5.66 9.63
C CYS A 3 13.37 5.32 8.17
N ASN A 4 13.60 4.04 7.89
CA ASN A 4 13.86 3.56 6.53
C ASN A 4 12.55 3.11 5.87
N PRO A 5 12.51 2.97 4.53
CA PRO A 5 11.30 2.53 3.81
C PRO A 5 10.81 1.13 4.21
N GLU A 6 11.73 0.24 4.62
CA GLU A 6 11.42 -1.16 4.95
C GLU A 6 11.39 -1.42 6.46
N ALA A 7 12.06 -0.59 7.26
CA ALA A 7 12.25 -0.84 8.69
C ALA A 7 12.49 0.44 9.51
N ILE A 8 12.11 0.39 10.79
CA ILE A 8 12.49 1.37 11.80
C ILE A 8 13.69 0.83 12.56
N VAL A 9 14.80 1.58 12.55
CA VAL A 9 16.03 1.21 13.25
C VAL A 9 16.15 2.02 14.54
N LEU A 10 16.28 1.32 15.66
CA LEU A 10 16.53 1.91 16.96
C LEU A 10 17.97 1.60 17.38
N LYS A 11 18.78 2.64 17.54
CA LYS A 11 20.13 2.58 18.11
C LYS A 11 20.07 3.12 19.53
N LEU A 12 20.47 2.31 20.50
CA LEU A 12 20.54 2.66 21.91
C LEU A 12 21.96 3.05 22.29
N ASN A 13 22.04 4.09 23.12
CA ASN A 13 23.25 4.42 23.84
C ASN A 13 22.88 4.55 25.32
N THR A 14 23.23 3.54 26.10
CA THR A 14 22.92 3.44 27.53
C THR A 14 24.17 3.75 28.34
N THR A 15 24.08 4.66 29.31
CA THR A 15 25.21 5.04 30.17
C THR A 15 25.38 4.16 31.41
N ILE A 16 24.32 3.46 31.82
CA ILE A 16 24.27 2.70 33.08
C ILE A 16 24.52 1.21 32.84
N ALA A 17 23.72 0.59 31.97
CA ALA A 17 23.82 -0.82 31.62
C ALA A 17 23.20 -1.05 30.24
N PRO A 18 23.70 -2.04 29.45
CA PRO A 18 23.08 -2.41 28.19
C PRO A 18 21.64 -2.89 28.40
N ALA A 19 20.80 -2.72 27.39
CA ALA A 19 19.44 -3.24 27.44
C ALA A 19 19.45 -4.77 27.37
N SER A 20 18.82 -5.42 28.36
CA SER A 20 18.65 -6.87 28.34
C SER A 20 17.70 -7.31 27.23
N LYS A 21 16.65 -6.52 26.97
CA LYS A 21 15.62 -6.85 25.99
C LYS A 21 14.99 -5.59 25.40
N ILE A 22 14.71 -5.61 24.10
CA ILE A 22 14.05 -4.52 23.38
C ILE A 22 12.93 -5.12 22.56
N PHE A 23 11.71 -4.65 22.73
CA PHE A 23 10.56 -5.24 22.06
C PHE A 23 9.48 -4.22 21.74
N VAL A 24 8.65 -4.50 20.75
CA VAL A 24 7.48 -3.66 20.48
C VAL A 24 6.36 -3.96 21.48
N ARG A 25 5.70 -2.92 21.98
CA ARG A 25 4.59 -3.03 22.94
C ARG A 25 3.53 -4.02 22.42
N GLY A 26 3.28 -5.07 23.20
CA GLY A 26 2.34 -6.15 22.86
C GLY A 26 2.96 -7.33 22.12
N PHE A 27 4.24 -7.27 21.77
CA PHE A 27 4.98 -8.29 21.01
C PHE A 27 6.25 -8.75 21.75
N HIS A 28 6.17 -8.88 23.07
CA HIS A 28 7.30 -9.26 23.93
C HIS A 28 7.84 -10.68 23.64
N ASP A 29 6.96 -11.60 23.28
CA ASP A 29 7.30 -13.01 23.04
C ASP A 29 7.51 -13.34 21.55
N ASP A 30 7.27 -12.37 20.67
CA ASP A 30 7.45 -12.53 19.23
C ASP A 30 8.92 -12.29 18.86
N LYS A 31 9.60 -13.34 18.41
CA LYS A 31 11.02 -13.31 18.03
C LYS A 31 11.33 -12.35 16.88
N ASN A 32 10.34 -11.97 16.07
CA ASN A 32 10.54 -11.00 14.99
C ASN A 32 10.43 -9.54 15.46
N CYS A 33 9.91 -9.33 16.67
CA CYS A 33 9.57 -8.03 17.23
C CYS A 33 10.24 -7.78 18.58
N SER A 34 11.07 -8.71 19.03
CA SER A 34 11.75 -8.71 20.31
C SER A 34 13.18 -9.21 20.14
N PHE A 35 14.12 -8.46 20.71
CA PHE A 35 15.56 -8.66 20.57
C PHE A 35 16.19 -8.64 21.96
N GLU A 36 17.15 -9.52 22.21
CA GLU A 36 17.82 -9.66 23.51
C GLU A 36 19.29 -9.26 23.40
N ASN A 37 19.77 -8.48 24.37
CA ASN A 37 21.16 -8.03 24.45
C ASN A 37 21.69 -7.32 23.19
N GLU A 38 20.81 -6.66 22.43
CA GLU A 38 21.17 -5.86 21.26
C GLU A 38 21.14 -4.37 21.60
N ASN A 39 22.05 -3.59 21.01
CA ASN A 39 22.05 -2.13 21.10
C ASN A 39 21.49 -1.47 19.83
N GLU A 40 21.37 -2.22 18.74
CA GLU A 40 20.77 -1.77 17.49
C GLU A 40 19.78 -2.81 17.02
N VAL A 41 18.50 -2.43 16.93
CA VAL A 41 17.41 -3.32 16.54
C VAL A 41 16.66 -2.76 15.35
N ARG A 42 16.16 -3.66 14.49
CA ARG A 42 15.47 -3.31 13.24
C ARG A 42 14.08 -3.93 13.24
N PHE A 43 13.06 -3.08 13.32
CA PHE A 43 11.66 -3.50 13.26
C PHE A 43 11.14 -3.36 11.84
N ASN A 44 10.52 -4.41 11.31
CA ASN A 44 9.84 -4.33 10.01
C ASN A 44 8.71 -3.29 10.07
N LEU A 45 8.58 -2.48 9.01
CA LEU A 45 7.48 -1.52 8.89
C LEU A 45 6.10 -2.21 8.82
N HIS A 46 6.08 -3.41 8.25
CA HIS A 46 4.92 -4.26 8.03
C HIS A 46 4.84 -5.35 9.10
N GLY A 47 4.49 -4.98 10.33
CA GLY A 47 4.35 -5.95 11.41
C GLY A 47 4.51 -5.35 12.81
N CYS A 48 4.64 -6.22 13.81
CA CYS A 48 4.97 -5.84 15.19
C CYS A 48 4.05 -4.78 15.82
N GLY A 49 2.77 -4.70 15.42
CA GLY A 49 1.84 -3.71 15.98
C GLY A 49 2.10 -2.26 15.53
N THR A 50 2.75 -2.08 14.37
CA THR A 50 2.83 -0.75 13.73
C THR A 50 1.44 -0.25 13.35
N ILE A 51 1.12 0.99 13.73
CA ILE A 51 -0.13 1.67 13.39
C ILE A 51 0.15 2.59 12.20
N ARG A 52 -0.56 2.37 11.09
CA ARG A 52 -0.43 3.13 9.85
C ARG A 52 -1.60 4.10 9.72
N HIS A 53 -1.31 5.39 9.62
CA HIS A 53 -2.29 6.45 9.44
C HIS A 53 -1.97 7.25 8.18
N ARG A 54 -2.86 7.21 7.19
CA ARG A 54 -2.75 8.05 5.99
C ARG A 54 -3.00 9.50 6.37
N GLN A 55 -2.06 10.39 6.09
CA GLN A 55 -2.20 11.83 6.30
C GLN A 55 -2.51 12.50 4.97
N LEU A 56 -3.47 13.42 4.97
CA LEU A 56 -3.90 14.11 3.75
C LEU A 56 -3.10 15.40 3.51
N GLN A 57 -2.54 16.00 4.56
CA GLN A 57 -1.81 17.26 4.47
C GLN A 57 -0.66 17.32 5.51
N PRO A 58 0.62 17.36 5.07
CA PRO A 58 1.07 16.93 3.74
C PRO A 58 0.61 15.49 3.44
N LYS A 59 0.40 15.17 2.16
CA LYS A 59 0.05 13.80 1.75
C LYS A 59 1.18 12.85 2.13
N GLY A 60 0.82 11.75 2.77
CA GLY A 60 1.80 10.76 3.18
C GLY A 60 1.24 9.73 4.16
N LEU A 61 2.16 8.99 4.76
CA LEU A 61 1.87 7.89 5.66
C LEU A 61 2.61 8.10 6.98
N ALA A 62 1.86 8.27 8.06
CA ALA A 62 2.40 8.25 9.41
C ALA A 62 2.39 6.81 9.94
N VAL A 63 3.55 6.28 10.30
CA VAL A 63 3.71 4.98 10.95
C VAL A 63 4.09 5.21 12.41
N THR A 64 3.32 4.64 13.34
CA THR A 64 3.54 4.78 14.77
C THR A 64 3.78 3.40 15.40
N THR A 65 4.80 3.29 16.24
CA THR A 65 5.07 2.09 17.05
C THR A 65 5.52 2.49 18.45
N THR A 66 5.37 1.61 19.43
CA THR A 66 5.85 1.86 20.79
C THR A 66 6.87 0.80 21.16
N VAL A 67 8.14 1.19 21.28
CA VAL A 67 9.23 0.27 21.63
C VAL A 67 9.52 0.37 23.11
N VAL A 68 9.62 -0.77 23.78
CA VAL A 68 9.99 -0.90 25.19
C VAL A 68 11.44 -1.37 25.28
N VAL A 69 12.24 -0.63 26.04
CA VAL A 69 13.64 -0.94 26.35
C VAL A 69 13.68 -1.40 27.80
N GLN A 70 13.93 -2.69 28.00
CA GLN A 70 13.99 -3.36 29.28
C GLN A 70 15.46 -3.60 29.68
N LEU A 71 15.88 -3.01 30.79
CA LEU A 71 17.25 -3.13 31.29
C LEU A 71 17.44 -4.38 32.16
N HIS A 72 16.41 -4.82 32.88
CA HIS A 72 16.49 -5.98 33.77
C HIS A 72 16.14 -7.28 33.03
N PRO A 73 16.94 -8.36 33.15
CA PRO A 73 16.82 -9.55 32.30
C PRO A 73 15.52 -10.36 32.46
N LEU A 74 14.84 -10.24 33.61
CA LEU A 74 13.71 -11.12 33.93
C LEU A 74 12.33 -10.46 33.81
N PHE A 75 12.24 -9.15 34.00
CA PHE A 75 10.94 -8.45 34.08
C PHE A 75 11.10 -6.95 33.90
N ILE A 76 9.99 -6.28 33.55
CA ILE A 76 9.94 -4.84 33.38
C ILE A 76 10.06 -4.14 34.74
N THR A 77 10.95 -3.14 34.84
CA THR A 77 11.22 -2.36 36.05
C THR A 77 10.92 -0.87 35.86
N LYS A 78 11.04 -0.09 36.94
CA LYS A 78 10.90 1.38 36.92
C LYS A 78 11.96 2.09 36.06
N LEU A 79 13.13 1.45 35.86
CA LEU A 79 14.21 2.03 35.06
C LEU A 79 13.98 1.89 33.56
N ASP A 80 13.10 0.96 33.17
CA ASP A 80 12.79 0.68 31.78
C ASP A 80 12.01 1.84 31.14
N LYS A 81 12.16 1.98 29.82
CA LYS A 81 11.58 3.09 29.07
C LYS A 81 10.77 2.59 27.89
N ALA A 82 9.62 3.23 27.66
CA ALA A 82 8.82 3.02 26.47
C ALA A 82 8.86 4.28 25.60
N TYR A 83 9.26 4.12 24.34
CA TYR A 83 9.37 5.19 23.36
C TYR A 83 8.29 5.03 22.30
N LYS A 84 7.40 6.03 22.20
CA LYS A 84 6.43 6.12 21.10
C LYS A 84 7.13 6.74 19.90
N VAL A 85 7.49 5.92 18.92
CA VAL A 85 8.15 6.32 17.68
C VAL A 85 7.08 6.63 16.63
N ARG A 86 7.20 7.77 15.95
CA ARG A 86 6.35 8.16 14.83
C ARG A 86 7.21 8.58 13.65
N CYS A 87 7.22 7.77 12.60
CA CYS A 87 7.86 8.07 11.33
C CYS A 87 6.81 8.62 10.36
N PHE A 88 7.13 9.68 9.62
CA PHE A 88 6.26 10.22 8.59
C PHE A 88 6.92 10.07 7.22
N TYR A 89 6.28 9.33 6.33
CA TYR A 89 6.73 9.09 4.96
C TYR A 89 5.88 9.96 4.03
N MET A 90 6.48 11.02 3.51
CA MET A 90 5.79 11.95 2.61
C MET A 90 5.59 11.28 1.24
N GLU A 91 4.39 11.39 0.69
CA GLU A 91 4.11 11.03 -0.69
C GLU A 91 4.60 12.20 -1.55
N THR A 92 5.74 12.02 -2.21
CA THR A 92 6.29 13.04 -3.11
C THR A 92 5.69 12.88 -4.50
N ASP A 93 4.99 13.91 -4.97
CA ASP A 93 4.65 14.06 -6.39
C ASP A 93 5.94 14.42 -7.15
N HIS A 94 6.80 13.42 -7.40
CA HIS A 94 7.92 13.62 -8.31
C HIS A 94 7.38 13.65 -9.74
N MET A 95 7.26 14.84 -10.32
CA MET A 95 7.27 14.98 -11.78
C MET A 95 8.66 14.55 -12.25
N ILE A 96 8.80 13.27 -12.62
CA ILE A 96 10.03 12.75 -13.22
C ILE A 96 10.16 13.43 -14.60
N THR A 97 10.88 14.54 -14.67
CA THR A 97 11.34 15.08 -15.95
C THR A 97 12.51 14.22 -16.42
N SER A 98 12.19 13.10 -17.04
CA SER A 98 13.17 12.36 -17.83
C SER A 98 13.55 13.24 -19.02
N ASN A 99 14.80 13.70 -19.07
CA ASN A 99 15.37 14.27 -20.29
C ASN A 99 15.65 13.13 -21.27
N LEU A 100 14.58 12.53 -21.80
CA LEU A 100 14.66 11.61 -22.90
C LEU A 100 14.64 12.46 -24.17
N GLU A 101 15.80 12.66 -24.80
CA GLU A 101 15.84 13.04 -26.22
C GLU A 101 15.26 11.88 -27.02
N VAL A 102 13.95 11.91 -27.21
CA VAL A 102 13.26 11.03 -28.15
C VAL A 102 13.62 11.54 -29.53
N SER A 103 14.60 10.90 -30.18
CA SER A 103 14.64 10.95 -31.64
C SER A 103 13.39 10.23 -32.14
N THR A 104 12.44 10.98 -32.69
CA THR A 104 11.22 10.44 -33.26
C THR A 104 11.59 9.63 -34.50
N ILE A 105 11.76 8.31 -34.33
CA ILE A 105 11.76 7.41 -35.48
C ILE A 105 10.33 7.45 -36.02
N ALA A 106 10.17 7.93 -37.25
CA ALA A 106 8.89 7.94 -37.92
C ALA A 106 8.41 6.48 -38.06
N ALA A 107 7.39 6.11 -37.28
CA ALA A 107 6.72 4.84 -37.45
C ALA A 107 5.99 4.87 -38.79
N THR A 108 6.36 3.97 -39.69
CA THR A 108 5.56 3.70 -40.89
C THR A 108 4.25 3.03 -40.44
N PRO A 109 3.08 3.57 -40.77
CA PRO A 109 1.82 2.92 -40.44
C PRO A 109 1.75 1.57 -41.16
N ILE A 110 1.65 0.49 -40.39
CA ILE A 110 1.24 -0.82 -40.92
C ILE A 110 -0.27 -0.86 -40.70
N GLU A 111 -1.03 -0.70 -41.78
CA GLU A 111 -2.47 -0.93 -41.76
C GLU A 111 -2.72 -2.44 -41.80
N GLU A 112 -2.90 -3.04 -40.64
CA GLU A 112 -3.39 -4.41 -40.53
C GLU A 112 -4.87 -4.36 -40.14
N THR A 113 -5.73 -4.26 -41.16
CA THR A 113 -7.19 -4.26 -40.98
C THR A 113 -7.67 -5.68 -40.76
N SER A 114 -7.55 -6.18 -39.54
CA SER A 114 -8.22 -7.42 -39.15
C SER A 114 -9.66 -7.12 -38.74
N PRO A 115 -10.68 -7.70 -39.40
CA PRO A 115 -12.06 -7.47 -39.00
C PRO A 115 -12.31 -8.05 -37.61
N LEU A 116 -12.93 -7.24 -36.75
CA LEU A 116 -13.40 -7.68 -35.44
C LEU A 116 -14.33 -8.89 -35.59
N PRO A 117 -14.17 -9.96 -34.79
CA PRO A 117 -15.05 -11.11 -34.88
C PRO A 117 -16.46 -10.74 -34.45
N ILE A 118 -17.45 -11.22 -35.20
CA ILE A 118 -18.87 -11.00 -34.90
C ILE A 118 -19.31 -12.03 -33.86
N CYS A 119 -19.70 -11.54 -32.68
CA CYS A 119 -20.27 -12.36 -31.62
C CYS A 119 -21.80 -12.35 -31.71
N ASN A 120 -22.41 -13.51 -31.93
CA ASN A 120 -23.86 -13.69 -31.88
C ASN A 120 -24.26 -14.39 -30.59
N TYR A 121 -25.39 -13.97 -30.01
CA TYR A 121 -26.01 -14.64 -28.87
C TYR A 121 -27.36 -15.22 -29.30
N TYR A 122 -27.69 -16.41 -28.81
CA TYR A 122 -28.97 -17.07 -29.05
C TYR A 122 -29.55 -17.55 -27.72
N LEU A 123 -30.85 -17.35 -27.54
CA LEU A 123 -31.57 -17.88 -26.38
C LEU A 123 -31.99 -19.32 -26.69
N LYS A 124 -31.71 -20.24 -25.77
CA LYS A 124 -32.09 -21.65 -25.85
C LYS A 124 -33.13 -21.96 -24.78
N MET A 125 -34.23 -22.61 -25.15
CA MET A 125 -35.26 -22.97 -24.17
C MET A 125 -35.00 -24.35 -23.54
N GLY A 126 -35.26 -24.47 -22.24
CA GLY A 126 -35.29 -25.74 -21.51
C GLY A 126 -33.94 -26.29 -21.03
N SER A 127 -32.82 -25.97 -21.67
CA SER A 127 -31.47 -26.42 -21.27
C SER A 127 -30.35 -25.58 -21.93
N PRO A 128 -29.15 -25.44 -21.32
CA PRO A 128 -27.97 -24.83 -21.95
C PRO A 128 -27.59 -25.42 -23.32
N ASP A 129 -27.94 -26.69 -23.56
CA ASP A 129 -27.65 -27.42 -24.81
C ASP A 129 -28.86 -27.51 -25.76
N GLY A 130 -29.97 -26.84 -25.45
CA GLY A 130 -31.19 -26.86 -26.25
C GLY A 130 -31.05 -26.23 -27.64
N GLU A 131 -32.05 -26.46 -28.49
CA GLU A 131 -32.10 -25.90 -29.84
C GLU A 131 -32.30 -24.37 -29.80
N PRO A 132 -31.53 -23.58 -30.58
CA PRO A 132 -31.58 -22.12 -30.51
C PRO A 132 -32.90 -21.57 -31.09
N PHE A 133 -33.52 -20.65 -30.35
CA PHE A 133 -34.73 -19.93 -30.77
C PHE A 133 -34.35 -18.62 -31.47
N ILE A 134 -34.78 -18.43 -32.73
CA ILE A 134 -34.62 -17.16 -33.46
C ILE A 134 -35.95 -16.40 -33.41
N ALA A 135 -36.07 -15.43 -32.50
CA ALA A 135 -37.10 -14.41 -32.57
C ALA A 135 -36.59 -13.19 -33.36
N ALA A 136 -37.49 -12.56 -34.11
CA ALA A 136 -37.25 -11.32 -34.84
C ALA A 136 -36.64 -10.22 -33.93
N PRO A 137 -35.81 -9.30 -34.48
CA PRO A 137 -35.02 -8.38 -33.67
C PRO A 137 -35.91 -7.42 -32.88
N TYR A 138 -35.89 -7.54 -31.55
CA TYR A 138 -36.37 -6.49 -30.65
C TYR A 138 -35.29 -5.41 -30.53
N LYS A 139 -35.67 -4.17 -30.84
CA LYS A 139 -34.82 -2.98 -30.76
C LYS A 139 -34.70 -2.56 -29.29
N MET A 140 -33.54 -2.76 -28.68
CA MET A 140 -33.23 -2.22 -27.34
C MET A 140 -32.71 -0.79 -27.51
N GLU A 141 -33.57 0.20 -27.28
CA GLU A 141 -33.21 1.62 -27.32
C GLU A 141 -32.67 2.03 -25.92
N LYS A 142 -31.44 2.56 -25.87
CA LYS A 142 -30.87 3.12 -24.63
C LYS A 142 -31.42 4.53 -24.41
N GLU A 143 -32.15 4.77 -23.33
CA GLU A 143 -32.40 6.14 -22.86
C GLU A 143 -31.08 6.79 -22.42
N THR A 144 -30.71 7.88 -23.08
CA THR A 144 -29.57 8.73 -22.70
C THR A 144 -30.13 9.98 -22.03
N THR A 145 -30.05 10.04 -20.71
CA THR A 145 -30.37 11.27 -19.96
C THR A 145 -29.20 12.24 -20.07
N SER A 146 -29.33 13.24 -20.94
CA SER A 146 -28.43 14.40 -20.99
C SER A 146 -28.77 15.36 -19.84
N GLN A 147 -27.87 15.52 -18.87
CA GLN A 147 -27.90 16.67 -17.96
C GLN A 147 -26.96 17.75 -18.49
N SER A 148 -27.56 18.82 -19.01
CA SER A 148 -26.90 20.09 -19.28
C SER A 148 -27.03 20.94 -18.02
N SER A 149 -25.90 21.31 -17.40
CA SER A 149 -25.87 22.36 -16.37
C SER A 149 -25.29 23.63 -16.97
N MET A 150 -26.15 24.64 -17.05
CA MET A 150 -25.89 26.00 -17.46
C MET A 150 -24.69 26.65 -16.73
N ASN A 151 -23.88 27.37 -17.52
CA ASN A 151 -23.11 28.52 -17.07
C ASN A 151 -24.06 29.66 -16.65
N MET A 152 -23.75 30.35 -15.56
CA MET A 152 -24.22 31.71 -15.30
C MET A 152 -23.02 32.62 -15.04
N GLY A 153 -23.00 33.72 -15.79
CA GLY A 153 -22.68 35.10 -15.38
C GLY A 153 -21.49 35.34 -14.49
#